data_AF-A0A966UF75-F1
#
_entry.id   AF-A0A966UF75-F1
#
_cell.length_a   1.000
_cell.length_b   1.000
_cell.length_c   1.000
_cell.angle_alpha   90.00
_cell.angle_beta   90.00
_cell.angle_gamma   90.00
#
_symmetry.space_group_name_H-M   'P 1'
#
loop_
_entity.id
_entity.type
_entity.pdbx_description
1 polymer ?
#
loop_
_entity_poly.entity_id
_entity_poly.type
_entity_poly.pdbx_seq_one_letter_code
_entity_poly.pdbx_strand_id
1 'polypeptide(L)'
;TEAIFENRMRAHAEKASDRFIWCWQRAVRTCPEWPGIALERQSKRDSYSYPWSYFPASFETDVEAYLNRLSQGALLDEDDDSDDFGPVRPVRPATIKTRRHQMRAAASCLVRSGIAPETITSIGVLVEVQNVKRILNFLMERRGGQPSGGVAQMANFLTKVALYWVKVDPTDHLRLKRIAARVAVQEHGMTAKNRERLRPFDDHQVVAEFVCLPDTIRKHVERSKAPDKRRALLAQSAAAIALQLVVPLRKGNLAALDIDTHFVSNRNGVYLVIPEAEVKNREAVNFQIPNFALDVIRWYISEYRPYLLDGPSSALFPGRNGSCKSSATLGAQICTAIKTFTGLDFNPHL
;
A
#
# COMPACT_ATOMS: atom_id res chain seq x y z
N THR A 1 7.12 13.07 -42.73
CA THR A 1 5.85 13.79 -42.99
C THR A 1 4.66 12.85 -43.07
N GLU A 2 4.77 11.66 -43.67
CA GLU A 2 3.67 10.66 -43.73
C GLU A 2 3.17 10.13 -42.37
N ALA A 3 4.02 9.97 -41.36
CA ALA A 3 3.58 9.49 -40.03
C ALA A 3 2.68 10.48 -39.25
N ILE A 4 2.63 11.74 -39.67
CA ILE A 4 1.74 12.78 -39.09
C ILE A 4 0.33 12.70 -39.72
N PHE A 5 0.21 12.19 -40.95
CA PHE A 5 -1.05 12.17 -41.71
C PHE A 5 -1.92 10.92 -41.49
N GLU A 6 -1.37 9.81 -40.97
CA GLU A 6 -2.15 8.57 -40.80
C GLU A 6 -2.99 8.49 -39.52
N ASN A 7 -2.96 9.52 -38.65
CA ASN A 7 -3.81 9.64 -37.46
C ASN A 7 -3.95 8.36 -36.60
N ARG A 8 -2.94 7.49 -36.59
CA ARG A 8 -2.85 6.35 -35.67
C ARG A 8 -2.16 6.80 -34.39
N MET A 9 -2.74 7.79 -33.71
CA MET A 9 -2.44 7.99 -32.30
C MET A 9 -2.86 6.71 -31.58
N ARG A 10 -1.89 5.82 -31.28
CA ARG A 10 -2.16 4.62 -30.48
C ARG A 10 -2.91 5.07 -29.23
N ALA A 11 -4.07 4.48 -28.98
CA ALA A 11 -4.75 4.65 -27.70
C ALA A 11 -3.72 4.39 -26.58
N HIS A 12 -3.59 5.34 -25.65
CA HIS A 12 -2.58 5.32 -24.59
C HIS A 12 -1.11 5.35 -25.06
N ALA A 13 -0.75 6.26 -25.98
CA ALA A 13 0.62 6.49 -26.46
C ALA A 13 1.67 6.51 -25.32
N GLU A 14 1.34 7.12 -24.18
CA GLU A 14 2.21 7.09 -23.00
C GLU A 14 2.46 5.69 -22.43
N LYS A 15 1.41 4.85 -22.31
CA LYS A 15 1.57 3.47 -21.82
C LYS A 15 2.43 2.66 -22.78
N ALA A 16 2.30 2.90 -24.08
CA ALA A 16 3.12 2.26 -25.10
C ALA A 16 4.60 2.68 -24.97
N SER A 17 4.87 3.98 -24.76
CA SER A 17 6.22 4.50 -24.50
C SER A 17 6.84 3.92 -23.21
N ASP A 18 6.09 3.92 -22.11
CA ASP A 18 6.53 3.32 -20.83
C ASP A 18 6.85 1.82 -21.00
N ARG A 19 6.03 1.10 -21.77
CA ARG A 19 6.24 -0.32 -22.06
C ARG A 19 7.48 -0.56 -22.91
N PHE A 20 7.71 0.28 -23.92
CA PHE A 20 8.90 0.23 -24.76
C PHE A 20 10.18 0.40 -23.94
N ILE A 21 10.27 1.47 -23.14
CA ILE A 21 11.43 1.73 -22.27
C ILE A 21 11.68 0.55 -21.32
N TRP A 22 10.61 -0.01 -20.72
CA TRP A 22 10.74 -1.17 -19.83
C TRP A 22 11.26 -2.41 -20.54
N CYS A 23 10.75 -2.73 -21.74
CA CYS A 23 11.22 -3.86 -22.53
C CYS A 23 12.68 -3.67 -22.99
N TRP A 24 13.05 -2.45 -23.41
CA TRP A 24 14.41 -2.11 -23.81
C TRP A 24 15.40 -2.32 -22.66
N GLN A 25 15.12 -1.75 -21.48
CA GLN A 25 15.96 -1.93 -20.30
C GLN A 25 16.04 -3.39 -19.83
N ARG A 26 14.98 -4.18 -20.04
CA ARG A 26 15.02 -5.62 -19.78
C ARG A 26 15.96 -6.32 -20.77
N ALA A 27 15.86 -6.02 -22.06
CA ALA A 27 16.73 -6.59 -23.09
C ALA A 27 18.21 -6.26 -22.84
N VAL A 28 18.53 -5.02 -22.48
CA VAL A 28 19.89 -4.61 -22.06
C VAL A 28 20.44 -5.49 -20.92
N ARG A 29 19.59 -5.96 -20.00
CA ARG A 29 20.03 -6.78 -18.85
C ARG A 29 20.11 -8.27 -19.15
N THR A 30 19.32 -8.76 -20.10
CA THR A 30 19.16 -10.20 -20.34
C THR A 30 19.81 -10.70 -21.62
N CYS A 31 20.12 -9.80 -22.56
CA CYS A 31 20.64 -10.14 -23.88
C CYS A 31 22.01 -9.45 -24.07
N PRO A 32 23.13 -10.19 -24.02
CA PRO A 32 24.48 -9.62 -24.16
C PRO A 32 24.72 -8.88 -25.48
N GLU A 33 24.06 -9.31 -26.55
CA GLU A 33 24.16 -8.73 -27.89
C GLU A 33 23.27 -7.50 -28.09
N TRP A 34 22.44 -7.15 -27.10
CA TRP A 34 21.55 -6.00 -27.20
C TRP A 34 22.32 -4.69 -27.03
N PRO A 35 21.98 -3.60 -27.77
CA PRO A 35 22.65 -2.31 -27.61
C PRO A 35 22.58 -1.83 -26.15
N GLY A 36 23.73 -1.64 -25.51
CA GLY A 36 23.87 -1.23 -24.10
C GLY A 36 23.42 0.21 -23.79
N ILE A 37 22.55 0.78 -24.62
CA ILE A 37 22.04 2.14 -24.48
C ILE A 37 21.01 2.16 -23.35
N ALA A 38 21.28 2.91 -22.29
CA ALA A 38 20.31 3.14 -21.23
C ALA A 38 19.31 4.22 -21.66
N LEU A 39 18.06 3.83 -21.88
CA LEU A 39 16.97 4.81 -22.03
C LEU A 39 16.56 5.29 -20.63
N GLU A 40 16.82 6.56 -20.33
CA GLU A 40 16.38 7.16 -19.07
C GLU A 40 14.86 7.33 -19.07
N ARG A 41 14.22 6.81 -18.01
CA ARG A 41 12.81 7.04 -17.78
C ARG A 41 12.66 8.26 -16.88
N GLN A 42 12.10 9.35 -17.42
CA GLN A 42 11.68 10.47 -16.58
C GLN A 42 10.70 9.98 -15.52
N SER A 43 11.04 10.19 -14.25
CA SER A 43 10.17 9.83 -13.14
C SER A 43 8.94 10.73 -13.19
N LYS A 44 7.77 10.17 -13.52
CA LYS A 44 6.47 10.85 -13.42
C LYS A 44 6.04 11.13 -11.97
N ARG A 45 6.82 10.70 -10.97
CA ARG A 45 6.53 10.98 -9.57
C ARG A 45 6.91 12.42 -9.29
N ASP A 46 5.93 13.22 -8.89
CA ASP A 46 6.11 14.54 -8.29
C ASP A 46 6.74 14.39 -6.88
N SER A 47 8.02 14.01 -6.87
CA SER A 47 8.82 13.79 -5.66
C SER A 47 9.41 15.11 -5.21
N TYR A 48 8.91 15.64 -4.11
CA TYR A 48 9.49 16.81 -3.43
C TYR A 48 10.55 16.44 -2.41
N SER A 49 10.65 15.14 -2.06
CA SER A 49 11.54 14.67 -1.02
C SER A 49 12.98 14.51 -1.52
N TYR A 50 13.93 15.08 -0.78
CA TYR A 50 15.37 14.93 -1.00
C TYR A 50 15.90 13.61 -0.40
N PRO A 51 17.05 13.08 -0.89
CA PRO A 51 17.73 11.95 -0.28
C PRO A 51 18.31 12.30 1.10
N TRP A 52 18.64 11.30 1.92
CA TRP A 52 19.20 11.52 3.27
C TRP A 52 20.55 12.24 3.22
N SER A 53 21.38 11.97 2.22
CA SER A 53 22.66 12.63 1.99
C SER A 53 22.57 14.13 1.71
N TYR A 54 21.36 14.67 1.48
CA TYR A 54 21.13 16.11 1.31
C TYR A 54 21.00 16.84 2.65
N PHE A 55 20.81 16.11 3.76
CA PHE A 55 20.66 16.68 5.09
C PHE A 55 21.93 16.43 5.93
N PRO A 56 22.18 17.23 6.98
CA PRO A 56 23.24 16.98 7.94
C PRO A 56 23.16 15.58 8.54
N ALA A 57 24.33 14.94 8.73
CA ALA A 57 24.41 13.62 9.35
C ALA A 57 23.79 13.57 10.76
N SER A 58 23.90 14.67 11.51
CA SER A 58 23.28 14.81 12.84
C SER A 58 21.76 14.60 12.82
N PHE A 59 21.08 15.08 11.78
CA PHE A 59 19.65 14.90 11.63
C PHE A 59 19.28 13.44 11.34
N GLU A 60 20.05 12.76 10.48
CA GLU A 60 19.81 11.34 10.22
C GLU A 60 20.05 10.52 11.51
N THR A 61 21.10 10.81 12.28
CA THR A 61 21.36 10.15 13.56
C THR A 61 20.21 10.33 14.56
N ASP A 62 19.68 11.54 14.71
CA ASP A 62 18.54 11.81 15.60
C ASP A 62 17.26 11.08 15.15
N VAL A 63 17.00 11.04 13.84
CA VAL A 63 15.90 10.25 13.28
C VAL A 63 16.06 8.76 13.56
N GLU A 64 17.25 8.20 13.39
CA GLU A 64 17.48 6.78 13.69
C GLU A 64 17.33 6.48 15.18
N ALA A 65 17.77 7.38 16.07
CA ALA A 65 17.56 7.24 17.51
C ALA A 65 16.06 7.18 17.86
N TYR A 66 15.26 8.09 17.29
CA TYR A 66 13.80 8.08 17.44
C TYR A 66 13.18 6.76 16.94
N LEU A 67 13.58 6.29 15.76
CA LEU A 67 13.05 5.06 15.18
C LEU A 67 13.45 3.81 15.98
N ASN A 68 14.67 3.79 16.53
CA ASN A 68 15.14 2.73 17.41
C ASN A 68 14.31 2.68 18.71
N ARG A 69 14.05 3.84 19.35
CA ARG A 69 13.16 3.92 20.52
C ARG A 69 11.77 3.35 20.22
N LEU A 70 11.19 3.66 19.06
CA LEU A 70 9.89 3.10 18.64
C LEU A 70 9.93 1.58 18.43
N SER A 71 11.07 1.03 18.03
CA SER A 71 11.23 -0.40 17.74
C SER A 71 11.35 -1.27 19.00
N GLN A 72 11.88 -0.72 20.09
CA GLN A 72 12.11 -1.43 21.34
C GLN A 72 10.86 -1.48 22.23
N GLY A 73 10.06 -0.39 22.23
CA GLY A 73 8.97 -0.22 23.20
C GLY A 73 9.49 -0.09 24.64
N ALA A 74 8.61 0.24 25.58
CA ALA A 74 8.88 0.21 27.02
C ALA A 74 7.75 -0.57 27.71
N LEU A 75 7.91 -1.91 27.79
CA LEU A 75 6.86 -2.75 28.36
C LEU A 75 6.80 -2.65 29.90
N LEU A 76 7.94 -2.32 30.51
CA LEU A 76 8.19 -1.97 31.91
C LEU A 76 9.51 -1.16 31.89
N ASP A 77 9.48 0.17 31.98
CA ASP A 77 10.71 0.92 32.30
C ASP A 77 10.93 0.73 33.82
N GLU A 78 12.16 0.39 34.24
CA GLU A 78 12.51 0.17 35.66
C GLU A 78 12.45 1.48 36.48
N ASP A 79 12.31 2.63 35.82
CA ASP A 79 12.15 3.95 36.40
C ASP A 79 10.75 4.52 36.09
N ASP A 80 9.76 4.11 36.91
CA ASP A 80 8.37 4.62 36.91
C ASP A 80 8.28 6.12 37.28
N ASP A 81 9.43 6.74 37.63
CA ASP A 81 9.61 8.16 37.93
C ASP A 81 10.08 8.99 36.72
N SER A 82 10.32 8.38 35.56
CA SER A 82 10.68 9.12 34.35
C SER A 82 9.41 9.64 33.64
N ASP A 83 9.35 10.94 33.33
CA ASP A 83 8.34 11.56 32.45
C ASP A 83 8.46 11.08 30.97
N ASP A 84 8.89 9.83 30.75
CA ASP A 84 9.10 9.25 29.42
C ASP A 84 7.87 8.46 28.97
N PHE A 85 6.88 9.17 28.41
CA PHE A 85 5.66 8.60 27.84
C PHE A 85 5.87 7.87 26.49
N GLY A 86 6.94 7.07 26.37
CA GLY A 86 7.24 6.26 25.18
C GLY A 86 6.16 5.22 24.87
N PRO A 87 6.15 4.62 23.66
CA PRO A 87 5.18 3.59 23.31
C PRO A 87 5.41 2.33 24.16
N VAL A 88 4.39 1.91 24.91
CA VAL A 88 4.41 0.71 25.77
C VAL A 88 4.75 -0.58 25.00
N ARG A 89 4.49 -0.62 23.69
CA ARG A 89 4.81 -1.78 22.83
C ARG A 89 5.62 -1.37 21.60
N PRO A 90 6.51 -2.25 21.12
CA PRO A 90 7.17 -2.11 19.83
C PRO A 90 6.23 -1.72 18.69
N VAL A 91 6.61 -0.68 17.96
CA VAL A 91 5.90 -0.25 16.76
C VAL A 91 6.25 -1.18 15.60
N ARG A 92 5.24 -1.59 14.82
CA ARG A 92 5.43 -2.49 13.67
C ARG A 92 6.46 -1.94 12.66
N PRO A 93 7.29 -2.79 12.03
CA PRO A 93 8.30 -2.35 11.05
C PRO A 93 7.74 -1.50 9.90
N ALA A 94 6.53 -1.81 9.42
CA ALA A 94 5.86 -1.02 8.39
C ALA A 94 5.54 0.42 8.84
N THR A 95 5.19 0.59 10.12
CA THR A 95 4.97 1.91 10.72
C THR A 95 6.29 2.63 10.88
N ILE A 96 7.37 1.98 11.34
CA ILE A 96 8.73 2.57 11.42
C ILE A 96 9.16 3.11 10.06
N LYS A 97 9.03 2.30 8.99
CA LYS A 97 9.32 2.73 7.61
C LYS A 97 8.49 3.95 7.19
N THR A 98 7.23 3.99 7.59
CA THR A 98 6.34 5.14 7.33
C THR A 98 6.82 6.39 8.07
N ARG A 99 7.19 6.26 9.34
CA ARG A 99 7.72 7.37 10.16
C ARG A 99 9.03 7.91 9.61
N ARG A 100 9.96 7.03 9.22
CA ARG A 100 11.20 7.42 8.53
C ARG A 100 10.92 8.24 7.27
N HIS A 101 9.97 7.79 6.46
CA HIS A 101 9.56 8.53 5.26
C HIS A 101 8.93 9.88 5.60
N GLN A 102 8.07 9.95 6.63
CA GLN A 102 7.44 11.20 7.07
C GLN A 102 8.48 12.21 7.57
N MET A 103 9.48 11.81 8.35
CA MET A 103 10.56 12.70 8.80
C MET A 103 11.32 13.31 7.62
N ARG A 104 11.75 12.47 6.67
CA ARG A 104 12.45 12.94 5.47
C ARG A 104 11.56 13.87 4.63
N ALA A 105 10.28 13.54 4.50
CA ALA A 105 9.33 14.37 3.77
C ALA A 105 9.13 15.73 4.44
N ALA A 106 9.02 15.77 5.77
CA ALA A 106 8.90 17.01 6.55
C ALA A 106 10.14 17.89 6.38
N ALA A 107 11.34 17.34 6.57
CA ALA A 107 12.60 18.06 6.35
C ALA A 107 12.70 18.61 4.91
N SER A 108 12.29 17.81 3.93
CA SER A 108 12.27 18.24 2.53
C SER A 108 11.28 19.38 2.27
N CYS A 109 10.13 19.42 2.97
CA CYS A 109 9.19 20.53 2.86
C CYS A 109 9.81 21.83 3.38
N LEU A 110 10.62 21.79 4.44
CA LEU A 110 11.32 22.97 4.94
C LEU A 110 12.32 23.51 3.92
N VAL A 111 13.13 22.64 3.33
CA VAL A 111 14.06 23.02 2.26
C VAL A 111 13.32 23.67 1.11
N ARG A 112 12.22 23.06 0.67
CA ARG A 112 11.37 23.61 -0.41
C ARG A 112 10.70 24.93 -0.04
N SER A 113 10.54 25.21 1.26
CA SER A 113 10.02 26.46 1.79
C SER A 113 11.10 27.53 2.02
N GLY A 114 12.34 27.29 1.58
CA GLY A 114 13.45 28.24 1.64
C GLY A 114 14.37 28.12 2.86
N ILE A 115 14.24 27.06 3.67
CA ILE A 115 15.13 26.82 4.80
C ILE A 115 16.39 26.08 4.33
N ALA A 116 17.56 26.61 4.66
CA ALA A 116 18.83 26.01 4.29
C ALA A 116 18.96 24.61 4.92
N PRO A 117 19.28 23.55 4.15
CA PRO A 117 19.32 22.17 4.66
C PRO A 117 20.28 21.99 5.83
N GLU A 118 21.35 22.78 5.89
CA GLU A 118 22.37 22.78 6.95
C GLU A 118 21.79 23.14 8.33
N THR A 119 20.68 23.89 8.35
CA THR A 119 20.00 24.28 9.60
C THR A 119 19.12 23.17 10.17
N ILE A 120 18.80 22.15 9.37
CA ILE A 120 17.97 21.01 9.80
C ILE A 120 18.89 19.97 10.43
N THR A 121 19.33 20.23 11.65
CA THR A 121 20.32 19.41 12.38
C THR A 121 19.70 18.35 13.29
N SER A 122 18.40 18.46 13.59
CA SER A 122 17.67 17.54 14.48
C SER A 122 16.16 17.56 14.18
N ILE A 123 15.43 16.60 14.75
CA ILE A 123 13.97 16.54 14.74
C ILE A 123 13.37 17.77 15.43
N GLY A 124 14.06 18.35 16.41
CA GLY A 124 13.65 19.58 17.11
C GLY A 124 13.31 20.71 16.14
N VAL A 125 14.15 20.92 15.12
CA VAL A 125 13.93 21.95 14.09
C VAL A 125 12.62 21.72 13.34
N LEU A 126 12.23 20.47 13.10
CA LEU A 126 10.99 20.15 12.38
C LEU A 126 9.74 20.52 13.17
N VAL A 127 9.80 20.40 14.50
CA VAL A 127 8.63 20.57 15.38
C VAL A 127 8.48 22.00 15.92
N GLU A 128 9.41 22.90 15.61
CA GLU A 128 9.22 24.33 15.87
C GLU A 128 7.91 24.83 15.23
N VAL A 129 7.16 25.64 15.98
CA VAL A 129 5.82 26.07 15.58
C VAL A 129 5.79 26.72 14.19
N GLN A 130 6.81 27.50 13.83
CA GLN A 130 6.89 28.13 12.51
C GLN A 130 7.24 27.13 11.40
N ASN A 131 8.13 26.18 11.68
CA ASN A 131 8.52 25.15 10.72
C ASN A 131 7.39 24.16 10.45
N VAL A 132 6.62 23.78 11.47
CA VAL A 132 5.40 22.99 11.27
C VAL A 132 4.41 23.71 10.36
N LYS A 133 4.19 25.02 10.52
CA LYS A 133 3.33 25.80 9.61
C LYS A 133 3.85 25.77 8.17
N ARG A 134 5.16 25.99 7.96
CA ARG A 134 5.80 25.93 6.63
C ARG A 134 5.60 24.55 5.97
N ILE A 135 5.85 23.47 6.72
CA ILE A 135 5.65 22.10 6.24
C ILE A 135 4.21 21.88 5.80
N LEU A 136 3.24 22.23 6.64
CA LEU A 136 1.83 22.01 6.35
C LEU A 136 1.33 22.88 5.19
N ASN A 137 1.76 24.15 5.12
CA ASN A 137 1.42 25.04 4.01
C ASN A 137 1.94 24.51 2.68
N PHE A 138 3.20 24.10 2.60
CA PHE A 138 3.76 23.48 1.40
C PHE A 138 2.96 22.25 0.95
N LEU A 139 2.55 21.39 1.90
CA LEU A 139 1.74 20.21 1.59
C LEU A 139 0.32 20.57 1.13
N MET A 140 -0.27 21.66 1.63
CA MET A 140 -1.58 22.16 1.21
C MET A 140 -1.52 22.82 -0.17
N GLU A 141 -0.51 23.65 -0.44
CA GLU A 141 -0.30 24.31 -1.75
C GLU A 141 -0.21 23.29 -2.88
N ARG A 142 0.50 22.18 -2.65
CA ARG A 142 0.57 21.04 -3.59
C ARG A 142 -0.78 20.37 -3.88
N ARG A 143 -1.80 20.64 -3.07
CA ARG A 143 -3.15 20.07 -3.19
C ARG A 143 -4.22 21.16 -3.37
N GLY A 144 -3.85 22.30 -3.95
CA GLY A 144 -4.79 23.39 -4.24
C GLY A 144 -5.17 24.22 -3.01
N GLY A 145 -4.30 24.27 -2.00
CA GLY A 145 -4.45 25.11 -0.81
C GLY A 145 -5.41 24.55 0.25
N GLN A 146 -5.89 23.32 0.11
CA GLN A 146 -6.86 22.73 1.03
C GLN A 146 -6.24 21.66 1.96
N PRO A 147 -6.73 21.51 3.20
CA PRO A 147 -6.39 20.37 4.04
C PRO A 147 -6.72 19.05 3.37
N SER A 148 -5.94 18.01 3.68
CA SER A 148 -6.20 16.65 3.22
C SER A 148 -5.80 15.64 4.29
N GLY A 149 -6.27 14.39 4.16
CA GLY A 149 -5.90 13.33 5.11
C GLY A 149 -4.38 13.17 5.28
N GLY A 150 -3.58 13.41 4.22
CA GLY A 150 -2.12 13.40 4.31
C GLY A 150 -1.54 14.55 5.14
N VAL A 151 -2.10 15.76 4.98
CA VAL A 151 -1.72 16.95 5.78
C VAL A 151 -2.09 16.72 7.24
N ALA A 152 -3.31 16.25 7.53
CA ALA A 152 -3.76 15.92 8.88
C ALA A 152 -2.88 14.84 9.54
N GLN A 153 -2.49 13.80 8.78
CA GLN A 153 -1.58 12.76 9.27
C GLN A 153 -0.19 13.30 9.58
N MET A 154 0.35 14.20 8.75
CA MET A 154 1.63 14.87 9.00
C MET A 154 1.56 15.75 10.25
N ALA A 155 0.51 16.57 10.39
CA ALA A 155 0.33 17.44 11.54
C ALA A 155 0.25 16.63 12.85
N ASN A 156 -0.61 15.61 12.89
CA ASN A 156 -0.72 14.72 14.05
C ASN A 156 0.58 13.98 14.36
N PHE A 157 1.36 13.62 13.34
CA PHE A 157 2.65 13.00 13.51
C PHE A 157 3.65 13.96 14.18
N LEU A 158 3.82 15.16 13.64
CA LEU A 158 4.75 16.16 14.18
C LEU A 158 4.35 16.58 15.60
N THR A 159 3.05 16.73 15.89
CA THR A 159 2.57 17.01 17.25
C THR A 159 2.93 15.90 18.24
N LYS A 160 2.84 14.62 17.84
CA LYS A 160 3.23 13.48 18.70
C LYS A 160 4.73 13.40 18.89
N VAL A 161 5.51 13.64 17.84
CA VAL A 161 6.97 13.69 17.92
C VAL A 161 7.42 14.81 18.86
N ALA A 162 6.80 15.99 18.76
CA ALA A 162 7.10 17.12 19.63
C ALA A 162 6.87 16.78 21.11
N LEU A 163 5.80 16.02 21.40
CA LEU A 163 5.48 15.60 22.76
C LEU A 163 6.41 14.50 23.29
N TYR A 164 6.56 13.42 22.54
CA TYR A 164 7.15 12.18 23.05
C TYR A 164 8.65 12.03 22.79
N TRP A 165 9.18 12.69 21.77
CA TRP A 165 10.61 12.62 21.44
C TRP A 165 11.34 13.90 21.83
N VAL A 166 10.86 15.04 21.33
CA VAL A 166 11.52 16.33 21.56
C VAL A 166 11.19 16.90 22.95
N LYS A 167 10.05 16.50 23.52
CA LYS A 167 9.56 16.95 24.83
C LYS A 167 9.51 18.48 24.92
N VAL A 168 8.91 19.10 23.90
CA VAL A 168 8.74 20.56 23.84
C VAL A 168 7.88 21.06 25.02
N ASP A 169 8.01 22.34 25.35
CA ASP A 169 7.23 22.91 26.44
C ASP A 169 5.71 22.76 26.22
N PRO A 170 4.91 22.71 27.30
CA PRO A 170 3.46 22.53 27.18
C PRO A 170 2.74 23.61 26.36
N THR A 171 3.23 24.85 26.37
CA THR A 171 2.65 25.97 25.62
C THR A 171 2.84 25.76 24.12
N ASP A 172 4.04 25.39 23.69
CA ASP A 172 4.34 25.08 22.30
C ASP A 172 3.63 23.81 21.85
N HIS A 173 3.55 22.78 22.69
CA HIS A 173 2.75 21.60 22.38
C HIS A 173 1.26 21.94 22.16
N LEU A 174 0.67 22.81 22.99
CA LEU A 174 -0.70 23.30 22.80
C LEU A 174 -0.86 24.08 21.49
N ARG A 175 0.12 24.89 21.10
CA ARG A 175 0.11 25.59 19.80
C ARG A 175 0.12 24.60 18.64
N LEU A 176 0.96 23.58 18.70
CA LEU A 176 1.02 22.51 17.70
C LEU A 176 -0.31 21.74 17.61
N LYS A 177 -0.92 21.40 18.75
CA LYS A 177 -2.24 20.75 18.79
C LYS A 177 -3.33 21.60 18.14
N ARG A 178 -3.33 22.92 18.38
CA ARG A 178 -4.26 23.86 17.70
C ARG A 178 -4.03 23.91 16.20
N ILE A 179 -2.78 23.89 15.74
CA ILE A 179 -2.46 23.83 14.30
C ILE A 179 -2.98 22.52 13.69
N ALA A 180 -2.71 21.38 14.34
CA ALA A 180 -3.18 20.08 13.88
C ALA A 180 -4.72 20.01 13.79
N ALA A 181 -5.42 20.60 14.75
CA ALA A 181 -6.88 20.69 14.73
C ALA A 181 -7.42 21.50 13.54
N ARG A 182 -6.74 22.57 13.12
CA ARG A 182 -7.16 23.42 11.98
C ARG A 182 -7.05 22.71 10.63
N VAL A 183 -6.10 21.77 10.49
CA VAL A 183 -5.90 20.99 9.27
C VAL A 183 -6.53 19.60 9.34
N ALA A 184 -7.24 19.30 10.43
CA ALA A 184 -7.93 18.04 10.60
C ALA A 184 -9.07 17.93 9.58
N VAL A 185 -9.11 16.81 8.87
CA VAL A 185 -10.21 16.50 7.95
C VAL A 185 -11.20 15.60 8.68
N GLN A 186 -12.41 16.10 8.90
CA GLN A 186 -13.52 15.35 9.49
C GLN A 186 -14.25 14.58 8.40
N GLU A 187 -13.76 13.40 8.04
CA GLU A 187 -14.49 12.48 7.16
C GLU A 187 -15.17 11.41 8.01
N HIS A 188 -16.51 11.45 8.08
CA HIS A 188 -17.32 10.40 8.70
C HIS A 188 -17.70 9.36 7.64
N GLY A 189 -17.34 8.09 7.89
CA GLY A 189 -17.67 6.98 7.00
C GLY A 189 -16.84 6.93 5.71
N MET A 190 -17.45 6.43 4.64
CA MET A 190 -16.77 6.29 3.34
C MET A 190 -16.61 7.63 2.62
N THR A 191 -15.49 7.80 1.93
CA THR A 191 -15.28 8.91 1.00
C THR A 191 -16.37 8.93 -0.07
N ALA A 192 -16.72 10.10 -0.61
CA ALA A 192 -17.71 10.23 -1.69
C ALA A 192 -17.36 9.33 -2.89
N LYS A 193 -16.07 9.22 -3.21
CA LYS A 193 -15.55 8.32 -4.26
C LYS A 193 -15.83 6.85 -3.98
N ASN A 194 -15.68 6.40 -2.73
CA ASN A 194 -15.97 5.02 -2.37
C ASN A 194 -17.47 4.75 -2.38
N ARG A 195 -18.28 5.71 -1.92
CA ARG A 195 -19.75 5.62 -1.96
C ARG A 195 -20.27 5.49 -3.39
N GLU A 196 -19.78 6.33 -4.31
CA GLU A 196 -20.21 6.29 -5.72
C GLU A 196 -19.87 4.96 -6.39
N ARG A 197 -18.76 4.32 -6.00
CA ARG A 197 -18.37 3.00 -6.52
C ARG A 197 -19.21 1.85 -5.99
N LEU A 198 -19.87 2.04 -4.84
CA LEU A 198 -20.79 1.08 -4.27
C LEU A 198 -22.22 1.27 -4.76
N ARG A 199 -22.56 2.44 -5.30
CA ARG A 199 -23.89 2.76 -5.82
C ARG A 199 -24.46 1.74 -6.84
N PRO A 200 -23.66 1.13 -7.74
CA PRO A 200 -24.17 0.09 -8.64
C PRO A 200 -24.75 -1.13 -7.92
N PHE A 201 -24.33 -1.39 -6.67
CA PHE A 201 -24.80 -2.53 -5.88
C PHE A 201 -26.17 -2.29 -5.22
N ASP A 202 -26.78 -1.11 -5.41
CA ASP A 202 -28.19 -0.89 -5.07
C ASP A 202 -29.13 -1.71 -5.99
N ASP A 203 -28.61 -2.17 -7.15
CA ASP A 203 -29.30 -3.07 -8.07
C ASP A 203 -29.02 -4.54 -7.71
N HIS A 204 -30.08 -5.30 -7.42
CA HIS A 204 -30.01 -6.73 -7.12
C HIS A 204 -29.40 -7.57 -8.25
N GLN A 205 -29.55 -7.17 -9.51
CA GLN A 205 -28.94 -7.87 -10.64
C GLN A 205 -27.41 -7.74 -10.60
N VAL A 206 -26.90 -6.55 -10.31
CA VAL A 206 -25.47 -6.30 -10.16
C VAL A 206 -24.89 -7.10 -8.99
N VAL A 207 -25.63 -7.18 -7.86
CA VAL A 207 -25.24 -8.02 -6.73
C VAL A 207 -25.14 -9.49 -7.14
N ALA A 208 -26.15 -10.02 -7.85
CA ALA A 208 -26.15 -11.40 -8.31
C ALA A 208 -24.99 -11.69 -9.26
N GLU A 209 -24.75 -10.82 -10.26
CA GLU A 209 -23.61 -10.94 -11.18
C GLU A 209 -22.27 -10.92 -10.44
N PHE A 210 -22.12 -10.05 -9.45
CA PHE A 210 -20.89 -9.93 -8.67
C PHE A 210 -20.64 -11.15 -7.78
N VAL A 211 -21.68 -11.68 -7.12
CA VAL A 211 -21.57 -12.89 -6.28
C VAL A 211 -21.24 -14.11 -7.15
N CYS A 212 -21.79 -14.20 -8.37
CA CYS A 212 -21.49 -15.27 -9.34
C CYS A 212 -20.22 -15.03 -10.18
N LEU A 213 -19.50 -13.93 -9.93
CA LEU A 213 -18.32 -13.55 -10.71
C LEU A 213 -17.21 -14.61 -10.69
N PRO A 214 -16.86 -15.26 -9.55
CA PRO A 214 -15.83 -16.29 -9.55
C PRO A 214 -16.11 -17.44 -10.52
N ASP A 215 -17.34 -17.94 -10.55
CA ASP A 215 -17.77 -19.01 -11.47
C ASP A 215 -17.81 -18.54 -12.92
N THR A 216 -18.21 -17.28 -13.14
CA THR A 216 -18.18 -16.66 -14.48
C THR A 216 -16.76 -16.60 -15.03
N ILE A 217 -15.79 -16.19 -14.20
CA ILE A 217 -14.38 -16.18 -14.56
C ILE A 217 -13.88 -17.61 -14.80
N ARG A 218 -14.24 -18.57 -13.94
CA ARG A 218 -13.88 -19.99 -14.12
C ARG A 218 -14.34 -20.53 -15.48
N LYS A 219 -15.62 -20.39 -15.82
CA LYS A 219 -16.18 -20.82 -17.11
C LYS A 219 -15.45 -20.17 -18.30
N HIS A 220 -15.09 -18.90 -18.17
CA HIS A 220 -14.29 -18.21 -19.20
C HIS A 220 -12.88 -18.81 -19.32
N VAL A 221 -12.20 -19.06 -18.20
CA VAL A 221 -10.85 -19.62 -18.16
C VAL A 221 -10.79 -21.03 -18.77
N GLU A 222 -11.79 -21.86 -18.48
CA GLU A 222 -11.89 -23.24 -19.00
C GLU A 222 -12.09 -23.27 -20.52
N ARG A 223 -12.84 -22.31 -21.07
CA ARG A 223 -13.09 -22.22 -22.53
C ARG A 223 -12.01 -21.46 -23.29
N SER A 224 -11.18 -20.70 -22.59
CA SER A 224 -10.19 -19.81 -23.20
C SER A 224 -9.02 -20.60 -23.79
N LYS A 225 -8.62 -20.23 -25.02
CA LYS A 225 -7.40 -20.72 -25.69
C LYS A 225 -6.18 -19.83 -25.44
N ALA A 226 -6.27 -18.90 -24.49
CA ALA A 226 -5.15 -18.03 -24.14
C ALA A 226 -3.99 -18.83 -23.51
N PRO A 227 -2.76 -18.30 -23.51
CA PRO A 227 -1.62 -18.97 -22.85
C PRO A 227 -1.91 -19.28 -21.38
N ASP A 228 -1.41 -20.42 -20.89
CA ASP A 228 -1.73 -20.93 -19.54
C ASP A 228 -1.42 -19.93 -18.44
N LYS A 229 -0.30 -19.21 -18.55
CA LYS A 229 0.04 -18.16 -17.58
C LYS A 229 -1.01 -17.04 -17.50
N ARG A 230 -1.64 -16.67 -18.62
CA ARG A 230 -2.71 -15.65 -18.65
C ARG A 230 -4.00 -16.20 -18.06
N ARG A 231 -4.35 -17.44 -18.40
CA ARG A 231 -5.49 -18.18 -17.82
C ARG A 231 -5.33 -18.31 -16.30
N ALA A 232 -4.14 -18.66 -15.84
CA ALA A 232 -3.83 -18.81 -14.43
C ALA A 232 -3.93 -17.49 -13.64
N LEU A 233 -3.54 -16.35 -14.22
CA LEU A 233 -3.75 -15.04 -13.58
C LEU A 233 -5.24 -14.68 -13.42
N LEU A 234 -6.11 -15.13 -14.33
CA LEU A 234 -7.56 -14.96 -14.21
C LEU A 234 -8.13 -15.93 -13.16
N ALA A 235 -7.74 -17.21 -13.19
CA ALA A 235 -8.13 -18.19 -12.16
C ALA A 235 -7.74 -17.74 -10.75
N GLN A 236 -6.53 -17.18 -10.61
CA GLN A 236 -6.05 -16.57 -9.37
C GLN A 236 -6.96 -15.41 -8.91
N SER A 237 -7.42 -14.58 -9.85
CA SER A 237 -8.32 -13.47 -9.54
C SER A 237 -9.70 -14.00 -9.11
N ALA A 238 -10.21 -15.05 -9.73
CA ALA A 238 -11.44 -15.73 -9.33
C ALA A 238 -11.36 -16.27 -7.90
N ALA A 239 -10.29 -16.98 -7.56
CA ALA A 239 -10.07 -17.51 -6.21
C ALA A 239 -9.96 -16.39 -5.16
N ALA A 240 -9.27 -15.29 -5.49
CA ALA A 240 -9.17 -14.13 -4.60
C ALA A 240 -10.52 -13.43 -4.39
N ILE A 241 -11.35 -13.30 -5.43
CA ILE A 241 -12.69 -12.73 -5.33
C ILE A 241 -13.59 -13.66 -4.51
N ALA A 242 -13.59 -14.97 -4.79
CA ALA A 242 -14.35 -15.96 -4.04
C ALA A 242 -14.05 -15.90 -2.54
N LEU A 243 -12.77 -15.77 -2.17
CA LEU A 243 -12.37 -15.64 -0.79
C LEU A 243 -12.83 -14.31 -0.16
N GLN A 244 -12.69 -13.19 -0.87
CA GLN A 244 -13.11 -11.87 -0.37
C GLN A 244 -14.63 -11.73 -0.22
N LEU A 245 -15.43 -12.50 -0.97
CA LEU A 245 -16.89 -12.55 -0.82
C LEU A 245 -17.32 -13.17 0.51
N VAL A 246 -16.52 -14.10 1.06
CA VAL A 246 -16.85 -14.81 2.30
C VAL A 246 -16.06 -14.32 3.51
N VAL A 247 -14.83 -13.86 3.31
CA VAL A 247 -13.96 -13.28 4.35
C VAL A 247 -13.36 -11.98 3.84
N PRO A 248 -13.78 -10.81 4.36
CA PRO A 248 -13.25 -9.52 3.93
C PRO A 248 -11.86 -9.28 4.52
N LEU A 249 -10.83 -9.89 3.92
CA LEU A 249 -9.44 -9.72 4.33
C LEU A 249 -8.90 -8.37 3.85
N ARG A 250 -8.01 -7.79 4.67
CA ARG A 250 -7.17 -6.68 4.18
C ARG A 250 -6.25 -7.22 3.09
N LYS A 251 -6.06 -6.46 2.00
CA LYS A 251 -5.16 -6.81 0.87
C LYS A 251 -3.78 -7.33 1.27
N GLY A 252 -3.24 -6.88 2.40
CA GLY A 252 -1.96 -7.35 2.93
C GLY A 252 -2.06 -8.82 3.34
N ASN A 253 -3.04 -9.13 4.18
CA ASN A 253 -3.32 -10.49 4.65
C ASN A 253 -3.71 -11.40 3.49
N LEU A 254 -4.61 -10.94 2.60
CA LEU A 254 -5.00 -11.71 1.40
C LEU A 254 -3.79 -12.12 0.56
N ALA A 255 -2.87 -11.18 0.30
CA ALA A 255 -1.69 -11.44 -0.51
C ALA A 255 -0.65 -12.33 0.19
N ALA A 256 -0.62 -12.30 1.53
CA ALA A 256 0.28 -13.07 2.37
C ALA A 256 -0.27 -14.47 2.73
N LEU A 257 -1.44 -14.87 2.21
CA LEU A 257 -2.00 -16.18 2.50
C LEU A 257 -1.06 -17.31 2.07
N ASP A 258 -0.91 -18.27 2.96
CA ASP A 258 -0.07 -19.45 2.83
C ASP A 258 -0.96 -20.68 2.96
N ILE A 259 -0.82 -21.61 2.02
CA ILE A 259 -1.68 -22.79 1.93
C ILE A 259 -1.43 -23.73 3.13
N ASP A 260 -0.17 -23.86 3.56
CA ASP A 260 0.22 -24.85 4.54
C ASP A 260 -0.09 -24.38 5.97
N THR A 261 -0.02 -23.07 6.22
CA THR A 261 -0.22 -22.52 7.57
C THR A 261 -1.60 -21.90 7.79
N HIS A 262 -2.24 -21.30 6.77
CA HIS A 262 -3.50 -20.58 6.96
C HIS A 262 -4.75 -21.38 6.62
N PHE A 263 -4.63 -22.53 5.94
CA PHE A 263 -5.78 -23.38 5.59
C PHE A 263 -5.74 -24.66 6.42
N VAL A 264 -6.57 -24.72 7.46
CA VAL A 264 -6.64 -25.87 8.37
C VAL A 264 -7.87 -26.70 8.07
N SER A 265 -7.67 -27.99 7.79
CA SER A 265 -8.77 -28.93 7.57
C SER A 265 -9.11 -29.69 8.85
N ASN A 266 -10.40 -29.88 9.13
CA ASN A 266 -10.89 -30.77 10.19
C ASN A 266 -12.13 -31.55 9.71
N ARG A 267 -12.77 -32.32 10.60
CA ARG A 267 -13.96 -33.14 10.27
C ARG A 267 -15.14 -32.32 9.72
N ASN A 268 -15.19 -31.02 10.02
CA ASN A 268 -16.31 -30.15 9.68
C ASN A 268 -16.06 -29.34 8.39
N GLY A 269 -14.81 -29.25 7.91
CA GLY A 269 -14.47 -28.55 6.67
C GLY A 269 -13.08 -27.92 6.68
N VAL A 270 -12.89 -26.93 5.82
CA VAL A 270 -11.64 -26.15 5.70
C VAL A 270 -11.84 -24.78 6.32
N TYR A 271 -10.94 -24.40 7.21
CA TYR A 271 -10.94 -23.13 7.92
C TYR A 271 -9.80 -22.26 7.43
N LEU A 272 -10.09 -20.98 7.22
CA LEU A 272 -9.08 -19.94 7.11
C LEU A 272 -8.72 -19.47 8.52
N VAL A 273 -7.46 -19.67 8.92
CA VAL A 273 -6.92 -19.27 10.22
C VAL A 273 -5.80 -18.26 10.01
N ILE A 274 -5.94 -17.07 10.57
CA ILE A 274 -4.89 -16.03 10.59
C ILE A 274 -4.66 -15.58 12.04
N PRO A 275 -3.46 -15.81 12.61
CA PRO A 275 -3.15 -15.43 13.98
C PRO A 275 -3.29 -13.92 14.24
N GLU A 276 -3.65 -13.54 15.47
CA GLU A 276 -3.80 -12.13 15.88
C GLU A 276 -2.57 -11.26 15.58
N ALA A 277 -1.38 -11.86 15.70
CA ALA A 277 -0.11 -11.20 15.43
C ALA A 277 -0.01 -10.67 13.99
N GLU A 278 -0.69 -11.32 13.05
CA GLU A 278 -0.69 -10.99 11.63
C GLU A 278 -1.82 -10.04 11.24
N VAL A 279 -2.82 -9.85 12.10
CA VAL A 279 -3.96 -8.97 11.83
C VAL A 279 -3.75 -7.58 12.43
N LYS A 280 -4.09 -6.53 11.67
CA LYS A 280 -3.87 -5.13 12.10
C LYS A 280 -4.63 -4.76 13.38
N ASN A 281 -5.85 -5.25 13.56
CA ASN A 281 -6.69 -5.04 14.75
C ASN A 281 -6.49 -6.09 15.84
N ARG A 282 -5.59 -7.08 15.65
CA ARG A 282 -5.38 -8.22 16.57
C ARG A 282 -6.61 -9.10 16.81
N GLU A 283 -7.59 -9.05 15.91
CA GLU A 283 -8.66 -10.05 15.90
C GLU A 283 -8.20 -11.20 15.02
N ALA A 284 -8.05 -12.39 15.60
CA ALA A 284 -7.72 -13.59 14.85
C ALA A 284 -8.84 -13.85 13.83
N VAL A 285 -8.44 -14.26 12.61
CA VAL A 285 -9.42 -14.79 11.66
C VAL A 285 -9.50 -16.29 11.93
N ASN A 286 -10.70 -16.78 12.21
CA ASN A 286 -11.01 -18.20 12.23
C ASN A 286 -12.38 -18.38 11.57
N PHE A 287 -12.36 -18.75 10.29
CA PHE A 287 -13.56 -18.76 9.47
C PHE A 287 -13.64 -20.04 8.63
N GLN A 288 -14.75 -20.76 8.75
CA GLN A 288 -15.02 -21.93 7.92
C GLN A 288 -15.37 -21.48 6.50
N ILE A 289 -14.61 -21.91 5.51
CA ILE A 289 -14.81 -21.53 4.12
C ILE A 289 -16.02 -22.30 3.56
N PRO A 290 -17.08 -21.62 3.08
CA PRO A 290 -18.21 -22.27 2.43
C PRO A 290 -17.79 -23.03 1.16
N ASN A 291 -18.47 -24.13 0.85
CA ASN A 291 -18.10 -25.02 -0.27
C ASN A 291 -17.99 -24.28 -1.61
N PHE A 292 -18.91 -23.38 -1.94
CA PHE A 292 -18.86 -22.66 -3.22
C PHE A 292 -17.56 -21.86 -3.40
N ALA A 293 -17.05 -21.23 -2.34
CA ALA A 293 -15.79 -20.50 -2.39
C ALA A 293 -14.60 -21.46 -2.38
N LEU A 294 -14.67 -22.51 -1.55
CA LEU A 294 -13.64 -23.54 -1.44
C LEU A 294 -13.42 -24.28 -2.78
N ASP A 295 -14.49 -24.54 -3.53
CA ASP A 295 -14.43 -25.24 -4.81
C ASP A 295 -13.66 -24.43 -5.86
N VAL A 296 -13.89 -23.12 -5.95
CA VAL A 296 -13.12 -22.22 -6.83
C VAL A 296 -11.66 -22.13 -6.38
N ILE A 297 -11.41 -22.07 -5.06
CA ILE A 297 -10.05 -22.02 -4.51
C ILE A 297 -9.29 -23.31 -4.83
N ARG A 298 -9.90 -24.49 -4.61
CA ARG A 298 -9.31 -25.79 -4.92
C ARG A 298 -9.00 -25.93 -6.40
N TRP A 299 -9.97 -25.59 -7.25
CA TRP A 299 -9.81 -25.57 -8.71
C TRP A 299 -8.60 -24.73 -9.14
N TYR A 300 -8.47 -23.51 -8.61
CA TYR A 300 -7.31 -22.66 -8.88
C TYR A 300 -6.01 -23.30 -8.37
N ILE A 301 -5.98 -23.81 -7.13
CA ILE A 301 -4.77 -24.40 -6.53
C ILE A 301 -4.29 -25.62 -7.33
N SER A 302 -5.19 -26.51 -7.73
CA SER A 302 -4.82 -27.76 -8.40
C SER A 302 -4.47 -27.56 -9.86
N GLU A 303 -5.25 -26.75 -10.59
CA GLU A 303 -5.13 -26.68 -12.06
C GLU A 303 -4.30 -25.50 -12.55
N TYR A 304 -4.34 -24.35 -11.86
CA TYR A 304 -3.81 -23.10 -12.42
C TYR A 304 -2.64 -22.50 -11.65
N ARG A 305 -2.60 -22.65 -10.33
CA ARG A 305 -1.49 -22.18 -9.50
C ARG A 305 -0.12 -22.71 -9.95
N PRO A 306 0.04 -23.97 -10.42
CA PRO A 306 1.33 -24.48 -10.89
C PRO A 306 1.96 -23.63 -12.00
N TYR A 307 1.16 -23.06 -12.92
CA TYR A 307 1.65 -22.19 -14.00
C TYR A 307 2.15 -20.81 -13.53
N LEU A 308 1.91 -20.46 -12.26
CA LEU A 308 2.36 -19.21 -11.64
C LEU A 308 3.59 -19.37 -10.76
N LEU A 309 3.99 -20.61 -10.46
CA LEU A 309 5.17 -20.87 -9.64
C LEU A 309 6.45 -20.56 -10.42
N ASP A 310 7.43 -20.04 -9.68
CA ASP A 310 8.78 -19.70 -10.14
C ASP A 310 9.83 -20.35 -9.21
N GLY A 311 9.47 -21.54 -8.69
CA GLY A 311 10.14 -22.26 -7.61
C GLY A 311 9.17 -22.79 -6.55
N PRO A 312 9.64 -23.59 -5.57
CA PRO A 312 8.83 -24.07 -4.45
C PRO A 312 8.23 -22.90 -3.68
N SER A 313 6.93 -22.96 -3.41
CA SER A 313 6.22 -21.95 -2.63
C SER A 313 4.93 -22.54 -2.09
N SER A 314 4.59 -22.19 -0.85
CA SER A 314 3.31 -22.46 -0.18
C SER A 314 2.34 -21.28 -0.30
N ALA A 315 2.78 -20.13 -0.83
CA ALA A 315 1.92 -18.95 -0.96
C ALA A 315 0.70 -19.22 -1.85
N LEU A 316 -0.51 -18.91 -1.38
CA LEU A 316 -1.74 -19.08 -2.15
C LEU A 316 -1.69 -18.29 -3.47
N PHE A 317 -1.09 -17.10 -3.43
CA PHE A 317 -0.87 -16.24 -4.58
C PHE A 317 0.63 -16.04 -4.82
N PRO A 318 1.26 -16.86 -5.67
CA PRO A 318 2.70 -16.82 -5.91
C PRO A 318 3.18 -15.49 -6.50
N GLY A 319 4.29 -15.00 -5.95
CA GLY A 319 5.10 -13.90 -6.44
C GLY A 319 6.26 -14.41 -7.29
N ARG A 320 7.41 -13.73 -7.23
CA ARG A 320 8.65 -14.16 -7.90
C ARG A 320 9.56 -14.86 -6.89
N ASN A 321 10.46 -15.72 -7.35
CA ASN A 321 11.49 -16.35 -6.51
C ASN A 321 10.91 -17.02 -5.24
N GLY A 322 9.79 -17.74 -5.37
CA GLY A 322 9.14 -18.44 -4.24
C GLY A 322 8.39 -17.55 -3.23
N SER A 323 8.48 -16.21 -3.33
CA SER A 323 7.78 -15.27 -2.45
C SER A 323 6.28 -15.18 -2.73
N CYS A 324 5.51 -14.57 -1.81
CA CYS A 324 4.12 -14.21 -2.06
C CYS A 324 4.01 -12.96 -2.97
N LYS A 325 2.87 -12.83 -3.66
CA LYS A 325 2.62 -11.68 -4.53
C LYS A 325 2.50 -10.40 -3.71
N SER A 326 2.99 -9.28 -4.25
CA SER A 326 2.78 -7.98 -3.58
C SER A 326 1.29 -7.64 -3.51
N SER A 327 0.84 -7.10 -2.38
CA SER A 327 -0.57 -6.70 -2.19
C SER A 327 -1.04 -5.65 -3.20
N ALA A 328 -0.12 -4.81 -3.70
CA ALA A 328 -0.42 -3.86 -4.77
C ALA A 328 -0.68 -4.56 -6.11
N THR A 329 0.16 -5.53 -6.47
CA THR A 329 0.01 -6.30 -7.72
C THR A 329 -1.26 -7.15 -7.68
N LEU A 330 -1.49 -7.89 -6.59
CA LEU A 330 -2.68 -8.72 -6.44
C LEU A 330 -3.95 -7.87 -6.47
N GLY A 331 -3.97 -6.76 -5.72
CA GLY A 331 -5.10 -5.83 -5.73
C GLY A 331 -5.40 -5.27 -7.11
N ALA A 332 -4.38 -4.90 -7.89
CA ALA A 332 -4.57 -4.43 -9.26
C ALA A 332 -5.13 -5.53 -10.19
N GLN A 333 -4.70 -6.79 -10.02
CA GLN A 333 -5.21 -7.93 -10.78
C GLN A 333 -6.70 -8.17 -10.50
N ILE A 334 -7.09 -8.15 -9.23
CA ILE A 334 -8.50 -8.27 -8.80
C ILE A 334 -9.35 -7.16 -9.42
N CYS A 335 -8.93 -5.88 -9.29
CA CYS A 335 -9.68 -4.75 -9.85
C CYS A 335 -9.82 -4.85 -11.38
N THR A 336 -8.74 -5.27 -12.06
CA THR A 336 -8.76 -5.45 -13.51
C THR A 336 -9.73 -6.56 -13.91
N ALA A 337 -9.74 -7.68 -13.18
CA ALA A 337 -10.67 -8.78 -13.43
C ALA A 337 -12.12 -8.33 -13.23
N ILE A 338 -12.44 -7.68 -12.10
CA ILE A 338 -13.79 -7.15 -11.84
C ILE A 338 -14.21 -6.20 -12.97
N LYS A 339 -13.39 -5.18 -13.28
CA LYS A 339 -13.70 -4.22 -14.35
C LYS A 339 -13.91 -4.89 -15.71
N THR A 340 -13.12 -5.93 -16.03
CA THR A 340 -13.21 -6.66 -17.30
C THR A 340 -14.52 -7.43 -17.44
N PHE A 341 -15.00 -8.04 -16.36
CA PHE A 341 -16.16 -8.94 -16.40
C PHE A 341 -17.47 -8.25 -16.05
N THR A 342 -17.45 -7.17 -15.25
CA THR A 342 -18.67 -6.49 -14.78
C THR A 342 -18.75 -5.03 -15.21
N GLY A 343 -17.68 -4.46 -15.76
CA GLY A 343 -17.61 -3.02 -16.06
C GLY A 343 -17.52 -2.12 -14.82
N LEU A 344 -17.48 -2.66 -13.60
CA LEU A 344 -17.45 -1.89 -12.36
C LEU A 344 -16.04 -1.40 -11.98
N ASP A 345 -15.95 -0.15 -11.53
CA ASP A 345 -14.72 0.39 -10.93
C ASP A 345 -14.64 0.04 -9.44
N PHE A 346 -14.06 -1.12 -9.14
CA PHE A 346 -13.96 -1.67 -7.80
C PHE A 346 -12.56 -1.50 -7.18
N ASN A 347 -12.48 -1.44 -5.86
CA ASN A 347 -11.24 -1.52 -5.08
C ASN A 347 -11.39 -2.65 -4.03
N PRO A 348 -10.36 -3.44 -3.69
CA PRO A 348 -10.48 -4.62 -2.81
C PRO A 348 -10.80 -4.33 -1.33
N HIS A 349 -11.15 -3.09 -1.02
CA HIS A 349 -11.43 -2.57 0.32
C HIS A 349 -12.75 -1.77 0.35
N LEU A 350 -13.58 -1.94 -0.68
CA LEU A 350 -14.95 -1.44 -0.73
C LEU A 350 -15.89 -2.46 -0.14
#